data_AF-A0A2N0NG52-F1
#
_entry.id   AF-A0A2N0NG52-F1
#
_cell.length_a   1.000
_cell.length_b   1.000
_cell.length_c   1.000
_cell.angle_alpha   90.00
_cell.angle_beta   90.00
_cell.angle_gamma   90.00
#
_symmetry.space_group_name_H-M   'P 1'
#
loop_
_entity.id
_entity.type
_entity.pdbx_description
1 polymer ?
#
loop_
_entity_poly.entity_id
_entity_poly.type
_entity_poly.pdbx_seq_one_letter_code
_entity_poly.pdbx_strand_id
1 'polypeptide(L)'
;MEDRLANTLVIYNTEQYKFPIMWNNYIIEMNLRRFIRLLTRTQGLEKFLNLNRNWRYRLLDVKWEIVFSYINKQVIGETTYKTDKFICKQKRMKIQRLIEEIPTIEQMKKSSYEIYQDFKCVFCYKKKEDFHHVWTCRHNRKILKQIIKRTIDKLIRLLKEYGATVDENKILTDINKFDIFFPKFRKDKFNFIDLIKGIFPKQLYDYIEKLEVIGKKNIVSLGTELLQYVMDETKQHIWLPRCEKLKIIEKRHGITEKDKKKSDSNVGKEKQEDILQRPINLFGRYEDLEGVKEYILFGKEILDFTVVVNRVGKI
;
A
#
# COMPACT_ATOMS: atom_id res chain seq x y z
N MET A 1 -36.05 -10.86 41.17
CA MET A 1 -36.02 -12.14 40.44
C MET A 1 -35.65 -11.85 39.01
N GLU A 2 -34.37 -12.14 38.72
CA GLU A 2 -33.79 -12.46 37.41
C GLU A 2 -33.92 -11.44 36.27
N ASP A 3 -32.90 -10.57 36.22
CA ASP A 3 -32.42 -9.92 35.01
C ASP A 3 -32.11 -10.96 33.92
N ARG A 4 -32.94 -10.97 32.88
CA ARG A 4 -32.64 -11.60 31.59
C ARG A 4 -31.79 -10.66 30.74
N LEU A 5 -30.56 -10.41 31.17
CA LEU A 5 -29.49 -10.06 30.23
C LEU A 5 -28.78 -11.35 29.90
N ALA A 6 -29.27 -11.99 28.84
CA ALA A 6 -28.61 -13.12 28.22
C ALA A 6 -27.18 -12.69 27.86
N ASN A 7 -26.25 -13.05 28.75
CA ASN A 7 -24.84 -13.17 28.45
C ASN A 7 -24.74 -13.88 27.11
N THR A 8 -24.34 -13.12 26.09
CA THR A 8 -23.85 -13.73 24.86
C THR A 8 -22.63 -14.50 25.31
N LEU A 9 -22.77 -15.81 25.50
CA LEU A 9 -21.79 -16.71 26.08
C LEU A 9 -20.47 -16.57 25.32
N VAL A 10 -19.59 -15.71 25.81
CA VAL A 10 -18.17 -15.75 25.48
C VAL A 10 -17.67 -17.02 26.14
N ILE A 11 -17.62 -18.11 25.37
CA ILE A 11 -17.00 -19.34 25.84
C ILE A 11 -15.53 -19.01 26.10
N TYR A 12 -15.15 -18.90 27.37
CA TYR A 12 -13.77 -18.73 27.79
C TYR A 12 -13.00 -19.98 27.37
N ASN A 13 -12.33 -19.92 26.23
CA ASN A 13 -11.45 -21.00 25.76
C ASN A 13 -10.21 -21.18 26.66
N THR A 14 -10.13 -20.43 27.76
CA THR A 14 -9.06 -20.50 28.76
C THR A 14 -9.43 -21.31 30.00
N GLU A 15 -10.66 -21.81 30.14
CA GLU A 15 -11.06 -22.69 31.26
C GLU A 15 -10.20 -23.96 31.37
N GLN A 16 -9.53 -24.34 30.28
CA GLN A 16 -8.60 -25.47 30.23
C GLN A 16 -7.25 -25.18 30.90
N TYR A 17 -6.94 -23.93 31.22
CA TYR A 17 -5.66 -23.53 31.81
C TYR A 17 -5.81 -23.30 33.32
N LYS A 18 -4.88 -23.87 34.10
CA LYS A 18 -4.85 -23.71 35.57
C LYS A 18 -4.60 -22.27 36.05
N PHE A 19 -4.15 -21.39 35.14
CA PHE A 19 -3.77 -20.01 35.45
C PHE A 19 -4.30 -19.07 34.37
N PRO A 20 -4.70 -17.84 34.74
CA PRO A 20 -5.05 -16.81 33.75
C PRO A 20 -3.81 -16.46 32.94
N ILE A 21 -3.94 -16.54 31.62
CA ILE A 21 -2.84 -16.18 30.72
C ILE A 21 -2.93 -14.68 30.43
N MET A 22 -1.82 -13.99 30.64
CA MET A 22 -1.75 -12.53 30.50
C MET A 22 -0.73 -12.14 29.44
N TRP A 23 -0.99 -11.01 28.77
CA TRP A 23 -0.05 -10.33 27.90
C TRP A 23 0.05 -8.86 28.34
N ASN A 24 1.25 -8.39 28.70
CA ASN A 24 1.48 -7.04 29.23
C ASN A 24 0.49 -6.64 30.36
N ASN A 25 0.24 -7.56 31.29
CA ASN A 25 -0.73 -7.44 32.39
C ASN A 25 -2.21 -7.39 31.99
N TYR A 26 -2.54 -7.62 30.72
CA TYR A 26 -3.92 -7.79 30.26
C TYR A 26 -4.29 -9.26 30.16
N ILE A 27 -5.47 -9.62 30.69
CA ILE A 27 -5.98 -10.99 30.63
C ILE A 27 -6.37 -11.34 29.18
N ILE A 28 -5.94 -12.50 28.71
CA ILE A 28 -6.29 -13.00 27.38
C ILE A 28 -7.53 -13.89 27.51
N GLU A 29 -8.67 -13.39 27.02
CA GLU A 29 -9.94 -14.13 27.07
C GLU A 29 -10.19 -14.99 25.82
N MET A 30 -9.34 -14.85 24.80
CA MET A 30 -9.48 -15.58 23.54
C MET A 30 -8.60 -16.83 23.48
N ASN A 31 -8.91 -17.72 22.53
CA ASN A 31 -8.06 -18.86 22.24
C ASN A 31 -6.60 -18.44 21.94
N LEU A 32 -5.62 -19.06 22.61
CA LEU A 32 -4.20 -18.70 22.50
C LEU A 32 -3.66 -18.70 21.07
N ARG A 33 -4.08 -19.64 20.22
CA ARG A 33 -3.65 -19.67 18.82
C ARG A 33 -4.17 -18.45 18.06
N ARG A 34 -5.42 -18.04 18.33
CA ARG A 34 -6.00 -16.81 17.76
C ARG A 34 -5.24 -15.59 18.28
N PHE A 35 -4.89 -15.57 19.57
CA PHE A 35 -4.10 -14.51 20.18
C PHE A 35 -2.69 -14.38 19.57
N ILE A 36 -1.94 -15.47 19.45
CA ILE A 36 -0.61 -15.45 18.81
C ILE A 36 -0.70 -14.97 17.36
N ARG A 37 -1.75 -15.36 16.63
CA ARG A 37 -2.00 -14.89 15.27
C ARG A 37 -2.32 -13.39 15.21
N LEU A 38 -3.09 -12.89 16.19
CA LEU A 38 -3.37 -11.46 16.35
C LEU A 38 -2.06 -10.70 16.60
N LEU A 39 -1.30 -11.12 17.61
CA LEU A 39 -0.03 -10.54 18.02
C LEU A 39 0.96 -10.43 16.86
N THR A 40 1.19 -11.53 16.15
CA THR A 40 2.14 -11.58 15.02
C THR A 40 1.71 -10.72 13.84
N ARG A 41 0.40 -10.64 13.55
CA ARG A 41 -0.14 -9.76 12.51
C ARG A 41 0.02 -8.29 12.87
N THR A 42 -0.32 -7.90 14.09
CA THR A 42 -0.17 -6.52 14.57
C THR A 42 1.29 -6.11 14.59
N GLN A 43 2.18 -6.94 15.12
CA GLN A 43 3.64 -6.73 15.07
C GLN A 43 4.14 -6.50 13.64
N GLY A 44 3.69 -7.32 12.68
CA GLY A 44 4.08 -7.18 11.28
C GLY A 44 3.58 -5.87 10.66
N LEU A 45 2.33 -5.50 10.93
CA LEU A 45 1.73 -4.27 10.40
C LEU A 45 2.38 -3.02 10.97
N GLU A 46 2.60 -2.96 12.29
CA GLU A 46 3.29 -1.84 12.94
C GLU A 46 4.72 -1.68 12.43
N LYS A 47 5.49 -2.78 12.33
CA LYS A 47 6.84 -2.76 11.72
C LYS A 47 6.81 -2.19 10.31
N PHE A 48 5.82 -2.58 9.51
CA PHE A 48 5.64 -2.07 8.15
C PHE A 48 5.30 -0.57 8.11
N LEU A 49 4.39 -0.10 8.97
CA LEU A 49 4.00 1.32 9.07
C LEU A 49 5.12 2.20 9.63
N ASN A 50 5.94 1.65 10.52
CA ASN A 50 7.08 2.32 11.14
C ASN A 50 8.27 2.49 10.19
N LEU A 51 8.30 1.79 9.04
CA LEU A 51 9.27 2.06 7.99
C LEU A 51 9.21 3.54 7.60
N ASN A 52 10.37 4.21 7.55
CA ASN A 52 10.46 5.64 7.24
C ASN A 52 9.79 6.03 5.92
N ARG A 53 9.59 5.09 5.00
CA ARG A 53 8.89 5.31 3.72
C ARG A 53 7.36 5.37 3.82
N ASN A 54 6.81 4.74 4.85
CA ASN A 54 5.36 4.62 5.07
C ASN A 54 4.85 5.63 6.11
N TRP A 55 5.70 6.55 6.55
CA TRP A 55 5.37 7.51 7.62
C TRP A 55 4.07 8.28 7.37
N ARG A 56 3.76 8.61 6.11
CA ARG A 56 2.52 9.29 5.74
C ARG A 56 1.28 8.47 6.09
N TYR A 57 1.33 7.15 5.95
CA TYR A 57 0.21 6.25 6.23
C TYR A 57 0.00 5.97 7.72
N ARG A 58 0.84 6.55 8.58
CA ARG A 58 0.57 6.65 10.03
C ARG A 58 -0.36 7.83 10.36
N LEU A 59 -0.45 8.80 9.47
CA LEU A 59 -1.26 10.03 9.63
C LEU A 59 -2.46 10.08 8.70
N LEU A 60 -2.32 9.49 7.51
CA LEU A 60 -3.37 9.46 6.50
C LEU A 60 -4.22 8.21 6.67
N ASP A 61 -5.55 8.39 6.61
CA ASP A 61 -6.50 7.30 6.76
C ASP A 61 -6.53 6.40 5.50
N VAL A 62 -5.95 5.22 5.61
CA VAL A 62 -5.90 4.20 4.55
C VAL A 62 -6.93 3.11 4.83
N LYS A 63 -7.72 2.73 3.82
CA LYS A 63 -8.60 1.56 3.88
C LYS A 63 -7.79 0.29 3.58
N TRP A 64 -7.07 -0.21 4.59
CA TRP A 64 -6.16 -1.36 4.47
C TRP A 64 -6.81 -2.65 4.00
N GLU A 65 -8.10 -2.85 4.29
CA GLU A 65 -8.88 -3.99 3.81
C GLU A 65 -8.83 -4.10 2.28
N ILE A 66 -9.02 -2.98 1.57
CA ILE A 66 -8.94 -2.91 0.10
C ILE A 66 -7.51 -3.14 -0.37
N VAL A 67 -6.52 -2.56 0.32
CA VAL A 67 -5.10 -2.73 -0.01
C VAL A 67 -4.69 -4.21 0.08
N PHE A 68 -5.08 -4.91 1.14
CA PHE A 68 -4.79 -6.32 1.32
C PHE A 68 -5.58 -7.22 0.35
N SER A 69 -6.84 -6.89 0.07
CA SER A 69 -7.61 -7.56 -0.97
C SER A 69 -6.92 -7.43 -2.33
N TYR A 70 -6.47 -6.23 -2.69
CA TYR A 70 -5.74 -5.95 -3.93
C TYR A 70 -4.42 -6.72 -4.04
N ILE A 71 -3.61 -6.77 -2.98
CA ILE A 71 -2.36 -7.53 -2.94
C ILE A 71 -2.61 -9.03 -3.13
N ASN A 72 -3.71 -9.54 -2.58
CA ASN A 72 -4.09 -10.94 -2.67
C ASN A 72 -4.93 -11.28 -3.90
N LYS A 73 -5.40 -10.29 -4.66
CA LYS A 73 -6.15 -10.50 -5.90
C LYS A 73 -5.32 -11.31 -6.90
N GLN A 74 -5.80 -12.51 -7.19
CA GLN A 74 -5.33 -13.42 -8.25
C GLN A 74 -6.22 -13.28 -9.49
N VAL A 75 -5.78 -13.79 -10.63
CA VAL A 75 -6.59 -13.80 -11.84
C VAL A 75 -7.68 -14.87 -11.68
N ILE A 76 -8.88 -14.61 -12.21
CA ILE A 76 -10.04 -15.50 -12.07
C ILE A 76 -9.73 -16.86 -12.72
N GLY A 77 -9.95 -17.95 -11.97
CA GLY A 77 -9.77 -19.35 -12.44
C GLY A 77 -8.62 -20.12 -11.79
N GLU A 78 -7.83 -19.50 -10.92
CA GLU A 78 -6.63 -20.11 -10.34
C GLU A 78 -6.88 -20.66 -8.92
N THR A 79 -6.44 -21.87 -8.65
CA THR A 79 -6.53 -22.48 -7.31
C THR A 79 -5.32 -22.09 -6.46
N THR A 80 -5.52 -21.91 -5.15
CA THR A 80 -4.47 -21.59 -4.17
C THR A 80 -3.39 -22.66 -4.02
N TYR A 81 -3.53 -23.80 -4.69
CA TYR A 81 -2.70 -25.00 -4.53
C TYR A 81 -1.64 -25.16 -5.62
N LYS A 82 -1.58 -24.27 -6.62
CA LYS A 82 -0.56 -24.32 -7.69
C LYS A 82 0.30 -23.06 -7.68
N THR A 83 1.62 -23.26 -7.72
CA THR A 83 2.58 -22.16 -7.84
C THR A 83 2.74 -21.81 -9.31
N ASP A 84 2.27 -20.63 -9.70
CA ASP A 84 2.44 -20.09 -11.04
C ASP A 84 3.43 -18.90 -11.04
N LYS A 85 4.38 -18.91 -11.97
CA LYS A 85 5.45 -17.91 -12.06
C LYS A 85 4.93 -16.53 -12.48
N PHE A 86 3.90 -16.48 -13.31
CA PHE A 86 3.23 -15.24 -13.70
C PHE A 86 2.48 -14.62 -12.51
N ILE A 87 1.71 -15.41 -11.76
CA ILE A 87 1.04 -14.93 -10.52
C ILE A 87 2.07 -14.40 -9.53
N CYS A 88 3.14 -15.15 -9.28
CA CYS A 88 4.21 -14.74 -8.37
C CYS A 88 4.84 -13.41 -8.82
N LYS A 89 5.05 -13.23 -10.13
CA LYS A 89 5.57 -11.98 -10.69
C LYS A 89 4.60 -10.81 -10.48
N GLN A 90 3.30 -11.01 -10.68
CA GLN A 90 2.31 -9.95 -10.46
C GLN A 90 2.26 -9.55 -8.97
N LYS A 91 2.18 -10.53 -8.06
CA LYS A 91 2.19 -10.27 -6.61
C LYS A 91 3.46 -9.57 -6.17
N ARG A 92 4.63 -10.01 -6.66
CA ARG A 92 5.91 -9.34 -6.43
C ARG A 92 5.87 -7.88 -6.88
N MET A 93 5.34 -7.58 -8.07
CA MET A 93 5.26 -6.21 -8.57
C MET A 93 4.35 -5.33 -7.69
N LYS A 94 3.21 -5.85 -7.22
CA LYS A 94 2.31 -5.14 -6.28
C LYS A 94 3.05 -4.78 -4.99
N ILE A 95 3.73 -5.76 -4.39
CA ILE A 95 4.53 -5.56 -3.17
C ILE A 95 5.66 -4.55 -3.41
N GLN A 96 6.44 -4.72 -4.47
CA GLN A 96 7.55 -3.81 -4.79
C GLN A 96 7.08 -2.37 -4.98
N ARG A 97 5.89 -2.14 -5.53
CA ARG A 97 5.31 -0.80 -5.62
C ARG A 97 4.89 -0.26 -4.26
N LEU A 98 4.19 -1.07 -3.46
CA LEU A 98 3.77 -0.69 -2.11
C LEU A 98 4.96 -0.23 -1.25
N ILE A 99 6.08 -0.96 -1.30
CA ILE A 99 7.30 -0.64 -0.56
C ILE A 99 8.24 0.29 -1.32
N GLU A 100 7.92 0.75 -2.53
CA GLU A 100 8.79 1.63 -3.34
C GLU A 100 10.16 1.01 -3.72
N GLU A 101 10.24 -0.31 -3.90
CA GLU A 101 11.46 -1.08 -4.24
C GLU A 101 11.38 -1.69 -5.64
N ILE A 102 10.68 -1.02 -6.56
CA ILE A 102 10.81 -1.32 -8.00
C ILE A 102 12.24 -0.95 -8.47
N PRO A 103 12.78 -1.59 -9.52
CA PRO A 103 14.16 -1.35 -9.98
C PRO A 103 14.30 -0.01 -10.73
N THR A 104 14.12 1.09 -10.01
CA THR A 104 14.49 2.45 -10.42
C THR A 104 16.00 2.61 -10.46
N ILE A 105 16.54 3.65 -11.09
CA ILE A 105 18.01 3.84 -11.11
C ILE A 105 18.58 3.98 -9.70
N GLU A 106 17.93 4.76 -8.83
CA GLU A 106 18.40 4.90 -7.44
C GLU A 106 18.32 3.57 -6.66
N GLN A 107 17.37 2.70 -7.02
CA GLN A 107 17.31 1.35 -6.45
C GLN A 107 18.42 0.44 -7.00
N MET A 108 18.71 0.53 -8.30
CA MET A 108 19.76 -0.27 -8.95
C MET A 108 21.16 0.12 -8.47
N LYS A 109 21.37 1.40 -8.12
CA LYS A 109 22.61 1.87 -7.47
C LYS A 109 22.90 1.17 -6.13
N LYS A 110 21.90 0.65 -5.43
CA LYS A 110 22.12 -0.10 -4.18
C LYS A 110 22.75 -1.48 -4.40
N SER A 111 22.49 -2.08 -5.55
CA SER A 111 22.98 -3.42 -5.89
C SER A 111 24.16 -3.41 -6.84
N SER A 112 24.34 -2.34 -7.62
CA SER A 112 25.38 -2.20 -8.64
C SER A 112 25.74 -0.72 -8.84
N TYR A 113 26.33 -0.11 -7.82
CA TYR A 113 26.70 1.31 -7.80
C TYR A 113 27.69 1.65 -8.92
N GLU A 114 28.72 0.82 -9.14
CA GLU A 114 29.77 1.12 -10.13
C GLU A 114 29.21 1.28 -11.54
N ILE A 115 28.16 0.51 -11.87
CA ILE A 115 27.48 0.54 -13.16
C ILE A 115 26.58 1.77 -13.32
N TYR A 116 25.85 2.13 -12.26
CA TYR A 116 24.75 3.08 -12.35
C TYR A 116 25.02 4.43 -11.67
N GLN A 117 26.17 4.67 -11.06
CA GLN A 117 26.46 5.89 -10.28
C GLN A 117 26.13 7.19 -11.05
N ASP A 118 26.50 7.26 -12.32
CA ASP A 118 26.30 8.43 -13.18
C ASP A 118 24.92 8.48 -13.84
N PHE A 119 24.13 7.40 -13.70
CA PHE A 119 22.83 7.33 -14.31
C PHE A 119 21.85 8.28 -13.59
N LYS A 120 21.12 9.02 -14.42
CA LYS A 120 19.96 9.83 -14.05
C LYS A 120 18.71 9.19 -14.64
N CYS A 121 17.58 9.88 -14.57
CA CYS A 121 16.35 9.41 -15.18
C CYS A 121 16.51 9.06 -16.66
N VAL A 122 16.01 7.87 -17.00
CA VAL A 122 16.07 7.23 -18.32
C VAL A 122 15.42 8.08 -19.42
N PHE A 123 14.48 8.96 -19.05
CA PHE A 123 13.79 9.84 -19.98
C PHE A 123 14.25 11.29 -19.94
N CYS A 124 14.38 11.88 -18.74
CA CYS A 124 14.70 13.31 -18.65
C CYS A 124 16.19 13.61 -18.56
N TYR A 125 17.04 12.63 -18.23
CA TYR A 125 18.49 12.75 -18.05
C TYR A 125 18.94 13.87 -17.09
N LYS A 126 18.02 14.45 -16.31
CA LYS A 126 18.26 15.64 -15.47
C LYS A 126 18.21 15.33 -13.98
N LYS A 127 17.16 14.65 -13.53
CA LYS A 127 16.95 14.34 -12.10
C LYS A 127 17.31 12.89 -11.79
N LYS A 128 17.62 12.62 -10.52
CA LYS A 128 17.71 11.26 -9.97
C LYS A 128 16.38 10.55 -10.21
N GLU A 129 16.43 9.26 -10.54
CA GLU A 129 15.22 8.46 -10.78
C GLU A 129 14.92 7.61 -9.57
N ASP A 130 14.24 8.23 -8.62
CA ASP A 130 13.59 7.56 -7.50
C ASP A 130 12.19 7.06 -7.89
N PHE A 131 11.51 6.37 -6.96
CA PHE A 131 10.16 5.86 -7.17
C PHE A 131 9.17 6.93 -7.65
N HIS A 132 9.19 8.13 -7.05
CA HIS A 132 8.24 9.20 -7.37
C HIS A 132 8.53 9.81 -8.75
N HIS A 133 9.81 9.98 -9.07
CA HIS A 133 10.24 10.59 -10.31
C HIS A 133 9.90 9.75 -11.54
N VAL A 134 9.93 8.41 -11.45
CA VAL A 134 9.51 7.53 -12.57
C VAL A 134 8.14 7.93 -13.11
N TRP A 135 7.18 8.18 -12.22
CA TRP A 135 5.81 8.53 -12.60
C TRP A 135 5.64 10.01 -12.94
N THR A 136 6.30 10.90 -12.18
CA THR A 136 6.14 12.37 -12.28
C THR A 136 7.12 13.05 -13.25
N CYS A 137 7.99 12.28 -13.90
CA CYS A 137 8.95 12.76 -14.90
C CYS A 137 8.27 13.65 -15.95
N ARG A 138 8.98 14.69 -16.41
CA ARG A 138 8.47 15.63 -17.43
C ARG A 138 7.95 14.90 -18.68
N HIS A 139 8.61 13.82 -19.08
CA HIS A 139 8.21 12.98 -20.21
C HIS A 139 6.83 12.33 -19.99
N ASN A 140 6.58 11.82 -18.78
CA ASN A 140 5.38 11.07 -18.44
C ASN A 140 4.18 11.95 -18.04
N ARG A 141 4.33 13.28 -17.93
CA ARG A 141 3.26 14.18 -17.44
C ARG A 141 1.96 14.07 -18.22
N LYS A 142 2.01 14.05 -19.56
CA LYS A 142 0.81 13.93 -20.41
C LYS A 142 0.19 12.53 -20.26
N ILE A 143 1.02 11.50 -20.25
CA ILE A 143 0.60 10.11 -20.08
C ILE A 143 -0.10 9.93 -18.73
N LEU A 144 0.50 10.42 -17.64
CA LEU A 144 -0.07 10.32 -16.30
C LEU A 144 -1.41 11.06 -16.19
N LYS A 145 -1.55 12.24 -16.81
CA LYS A 145 -2.84 12.94 -16.88
C LYS A 145 -3.91 12.12 -17.60
N GLN A 146 -3.56 11.43 -18.69
CA GLN A 146 -4.48 10.55 -19.41
C GLN A 146 -4.88 9.33 -18.57
N ILE A 147 -3.92 8.70 -17.88
CA ILE A 147 -4.18 7.58 -16.97
C ILE A 147 -5.12 8.00 -15.84
N ILE A 148 -4.90 9.17 -15.24
CA ILE A 148 -5.79 9.72 -14.20
C ILE A 148 -7.22 9.85 -14.73
N LYS A 149 -7.39 10.48 -15.91
CA LYS A 149 -8.72 10.64 -16.54
C LYS A 149 -9.39 9.28 -16.75
N ARG A 150 -8.69 8.33 -17.37
CA ARG A 150 -9.22 6.97 -17.61
C ARG A 150 -9.55 6.23 -16.32
N THR A 151 -8.79 6.48 -15.25
CA THR A 151 -9.05 5.90 -13.92
C THR A 151 -10.35 6.44 -13.33
N ILE A 152 -10.59 7.75 -13.45
CA ILE A 152 -11.86 8.37 -13.05
C ILE A 152 -13.02 7.78 -13.88
N ASP A 153 -12.87 7.69 -15.20
CA ASP A 153 -13.88 7.09 -16.08
C ASP A 153 -14.16 5.61 -15.70
N LYS A 154 -13.12 4.84 -15.33
CA LYS A 154 -13.29 3.46 -14.86
C LYS A 154 -14.00 3.41 -13.51
N LEU A 155 -13.68 4.31 -12.57
CA LEU A 155 -14.40 4.40 -11.29
C LEU A 155 -15.89 4.68 -11.51
N ILE A 156 -16.24 5.63 -12.38
CA ILE A 156 -17.64 5.95 -12.72
C ILE A 156 -18.34 4.73 -13.33
N ARG A 157 -17.71 4.04 -14.29
CA ARG A 157 -18.26 2.80 -14.88
C ARG A 157 -18.50 1.72 -13.83
N LEU A 158 -17.54 1.48 -12.95
CA LEU A 158 -17.70 0.51 -11.86
C LEU A 158 -18.86 0.91 -10.95
N LEU A 159 -18.97 2.17 -10.54
CA LEU A 159 -20.08 2.63 -9.70
C LEU A 159 -21.45 2.32 -10.34
N LYS A 160 -21.59 2.56 -11.66
CA LYS A 160 -22.81 2.22 -12.41
C LYS A 160 -23.06 0.71 -12.48
N GLU A 161 -22.02 -0.09 -12.75
CA GLU A 161 -22.10 -1.56 -12.79
C GLU A 161 -22.57 -2.15 -11.44
N TYR A 162 -22.16 -1.55 -10.32
CA TYR A 162 -22.61 -1.92 -8.97
C TYR A 162 -23.95 -1.26 -8.56
N GLY A 163 -24.64 -0.61 -9.50
CA GLY A 163 -26.02 -0.15 -9.36
C GLY A 163 -26.21 1.32 -9.01
N ALA A 164 -25.14 2.11 -8.80
CA ALA A 164 -25.28 3.51 -8.38
C ALA A 164 -26.11 4.32 -9.40
N THR A 165 -27.23 4.90 -8.96
CA THR A 165 -28.18 5.67 -9.79
C THR A 165 -27.86 7.17 -9.84
N VAL A 166 -26.68 7.57 -9.39
CA VAL A 166 -26.30 8.98 -9.24
C VAL A 166 -25.87 9.57 -10.60
N ASP A 167 -26.25 10.84 -10.82
CA ASP A 167 -25.83 11.61 -11.99
C ASP A 167 -24.30 11.63 -12.13
N GLU A 168 -23.82 11.23 -13.32
CA GLU A 168 -22.40 11.17 -13.68
C GLU A 168 -21.72 12.54 -13.52
N ASN A 169 -22.41 13.64 -13.82
CA ASN A 169 -21.84 14.98 -13.67
C ASN A 169 -21.60 15.34 -12.21
N LYS A 170 -22.50 14.92 -11.32
CA LYS A 170 -22.36 15.09 -9.87
C LYS A 170 -21.19 14.25 -9.34
N ILE A 171 -21.11 12.97 -9.74
CA ILE A 171 -20.00 12.09 -9.38
C ILE A 171 -18.66 12.67 -9.83
N LEU A 172 -18.58 13.14 -11.08
CA LEU A 172 -17.35 13.72 -11.63
C LEU A 172 -16.93 14.98 -10.87
N THR A 173 -17.90 15.84 -10.52
CA THR A 173 -17.66 17.05 -9.73
C THR A 173 -17.12 16.73 -8.35
N ASP A 174 -17.65 15.71 -7.68
CA ASP A 174 -17.19 15.30 -6.36
C ASP A 174 -15.85 14.56 -6.42
N ILE A 175 -15.65 13.68 -7.41
CA ILE A 175 -14.37 12.97 -7.62
C ILE A 175 -13.22 13.96 -7.86
N ASN A 176 -13.46 15.03 -8.62
CA ASN A 176 -12.45 16.04 -8.91
C ASN A 176 -12.00 16.84 -7.66
N LYS A 177 -12.71 16.76 -6.53
CA LYS A 177 -12.31 17.39 -5.26
C LYS A 177 -11.28 16.55 -4.50
N PHE A 178 -11.14 15.25 -4.78
CA PHE A 178 -10.22 14.39 -4.04
C PHE A 178 -8.78 14.54 -4.54
N ASP A 179 -7.88 14.93 -3.63
CA ASP A 179 -6.44 15.09 -3.92
C ASP A 179 -5.78 13.79 -4.44
N ILE A 180 -6.37 12.62 -4.19
CA ILE A 180 -5.90 11.31 -4.69
C ILE A 180 -5.80 11.26 -6.22
N PHE A 181 -6.60 12.05 -6.96
CA PHE A 181 -6.55 12.10 -8.43
C PHE A 181 -5.60 13.17 -8.97
N PHE A 182 -4.75 13.76 -8.12
CA PHE A 182 -3.74 14.73 -8.53
C PHE A 182 -2.32 14.15 -8.36
N PRO A 183 -1.39 14.42 -9.29
CA PRO A 183 -0.03 13.88 -9.22
C PRO A 183 0.89 14.66 -8.26
N LYS A 184 0.43 15.78 -7.70
CA LYS A 184 1.27 16.67 -6.88
C LYS A 184 1.41 16.11 -5.47
N PHE A 185 2.65 15.92 -5.03
CA PHE A 185 2.95 15.49 -3.68
C PHE A 185 2.61 16.58 -2.65
N ARG A 186 1.92 16.18 -1.59
CA ARG A 186 1.65 16.95 -0.38
C ARG A 186 1.83 16.05 0.83
N LYS A 187 2.39 16.58 1.92
CA LYS A 187 2.71 15.78 3.12
C LYS A 187 1.45 15.28 3.81
N ASP A 188 0.43 16.14 3.88
CA ASP A 188 -0.84 16.03 4.59
C ASP A 188 -1.98 15.40 3.77
N LYS A 189 -1.74 15.07 2.50
CA LYS A 189 -2.79 14.58 1.60
C LYS A 189 -2.31 13.44 0.74
N PHE A 190 -3.24 12.58 0.35
CA PHE A 190 -2.98 11.60 -0.69
C PHE A 190 -2.77 12.24 -2.06
N ASN A 191 -2.11 11.52 -2.96
CA ASN A 191 -1.94 11.88 -4.36
C ASN A 191 -1.96 10.63 -5.24
N PHE A 192 -1.99 10.80 -6.56
CA PHE A 192 -2.16 9.67 -7.48
C PHE A 192 -1.05 8.63 -7.38
N ILE A 193 0.16 8.99 -6.94
CA ILE A 193 1.25 8.04 -6.71
C ILE A 193 0.91 7.06 -5.58
N ASP A 194 0.09 7.47 -4.61
CA ASP A 194 -0.41 6.58 -3.56
C ASP A 194 -1.32 5.48 -4.16
N LEU A 195 -2.19 5.79 -5.14
CA LEU A 195 -2.93 4.77 -5.90
C LEU A 195 -1.99 3.84 -6.69
N ILE A 196 -0.91 4.38 -7.29
CA ILE A 196 0.11 3.58 -7.99
C ILE A 196 0.81 2.60 -7.05
N LYS A 197 1.01 2.98 -5.78
CA LYS A 197 1.54 2.11 -4.71
C LYS A 197 0.55 1.02 -4.30
N GLY A 198 -0.72 1.12 -4.69
CA GLY A 198 -1.79 0.22 -4.25
C GLY A 198 -2.47 0.67 -2.96
N ILE A 199 -2.34 1.93 -2.56
CA ILE A 199 -2.98 2.51 -1.37
C ILE A 199 -4.36 3.07 -1.73
N PHE A 200 -5.37 2.75 -0.92
CA PHE A 200 -6.73 3.23 -1.10
C PHE A 200 -7.14 4.17 0.05
N PRO A 201 -7.48 5.44 -0.22
CA PRO A 201 -7.91 6.38 0.82
C PRO A 201 -9.25 6.00 1.46
N LYS A 202 -9.34 6.14 2.78
CA LYS A 202 -10.61 5.99 3.51
C LYS A 202 -11.66 7.01 3.05
N GLN A 203 -11.25 8.25 2.78
CA GLN A 203 -12.16 9.29 2.27
C GLN A 203 -12.87 8.88 0.97
N LEU A 204 -12.17 8.16 0.08
CA LEU A 204 -12.77 7.65 -1.15
C LEU A 204 -13.72 6.47 -0.87
N TYR A 205 -13.36 5.60 0.08
CA TYR A 205 -14.25 4.54 0.56
C TYR A 205 -15.55 5.09 1.14
N ASP A 206 -15.44 6.05 2.09
CA ASP A 206 -16.58 6.65 2.76
C ASP A 206 -17.50 7.38 1.77
N TYR A 207 -16.92 8.01 0.73
CA TYR A 207 -17.70 8.60 -0.36
C TYR A 207 -18.50 7.55 -1.12
N ILE A 208 -17.88 6.42 -1.49
CA ILE A 208 -18.56 5.34 -2.21
C ILE A 208 -19.64 4.70 -1.33
N GLU A 209 -19.38 4.52 -0.02
CA GLU A 209 -20.34 3.97 0.93
C GLU A 209 -21.58 4.87 1.08
N LYS A 210 -21.41 6.20 1.12
CA LYS A 210 -22.49 7.19 1.16
C LYS A 210 -23.39 7.20 -0.08
N LEU A 211 -22.97 6.56 -1.17
CA LEU A 211 -23.85 6.40 -2.32
C LEU A 211 -24.98 5.40 -2.03
N GLU A 212 -24.98 4.71 -0.87
CA GLU A 212 -26.02 3.83 -0.30
C GLU A 212 -26.55 2.69 -1.20
N VAL A 213 -25.96 2.52 -2.38
CA VAL A 213 -26.41 1.54 -3.38
C VAL A 213 -25.54 0.27 -3.39
N ILE A 214 -24.39 0.29 -2.70
CA ILE A 214 -23.35 -0.73 -2.83
C ILE A 214 -23.08 -1.39 -1.47
N GLY A 215 -23.33 -2.70 -1.36
CA GLY A 215 -22.97 -3.47 -0.16
C GLY A 215 -21.46 -3.46 0.11
N LYS A 216 -21.03 -3.52 1.38
CA LYS A 216 -19.60 -3.39 1.78
C LYS A 216 -18.64 -4.29 1.00
N LYS A 217 -19.00 -5.55 0.74
CA LYS A 217 -18.19 -6.49 -0.05
C LYS A 217 -17.98 -6.02 -1.49
N ASN A 218 -19.00 -5.39 -2.08
CA ASN A 218 -18.94 -4.84 -3.42
C ASN A 218 -18.03 -3.60 -3.49
N ILE A 219 -17.99 -2.77 -2.44
CA ILE A 219 -17.04 -1.64 -2.35
C ILE A 219 -15.59 -2.14 -2.31
N VAL A 220 -15.33 -3.20 -1.54
CA VAL A 220 -13.99 -3.81 -1.48
C VAL A 220 -13.59 -4.38 -2.83
N SER A 221 -14.51 -5.08 -3.51
CA SER A 221 -14.29 -5.59 -4.87
C SER A 221 -14.00 -4.46 -5.86
N LEU A 222 -14.82 -3.42 -5.87
CA LEU A 222 -14.68 -2.23 -6.71
C LEU A 222 -13.33 -1.54 -6.49
N GLY A 223 -12.95 -1.26 -5.24
CA GLY A 223 -11.67 -0.64 -4.93
C GLY A 223 -10.48 -1.51 -5.34
N THR A 224 -10.60 -2.82 -5.16
CA THR A 224 -9.60 -3.82 -5.59
C THR A 224 -9.46 -3.85 -7.12
N GLU A 225 -10.57 -3.71 -7.85
CA GLU A 225 -10.61 -3.63 -9.30
C GLU A 225 -10.01 -2.32 -9.81
N LEU A 226 -10.29 -1.20 -9.16
CA LEU A 226 -9.73 0.11 -9.49
C LEU A 226 -8.20 0.13 -9.31
N LEU A 227 -7.69 -0.40 -8.18
CA LEU A 227 -6.24 -0.49 -7.95
C LEU A 227 -5.56 -1.40 -8.98
N GLN A 228 -6.22 -2.49 -9.39
CA GLN A 228 -5.72 -3.35 -10.46
C GLN A 228 -5.68 -2.59 -11.81
N TYR A 229 -6.72 -1.82 -12.12
CA TYR A 229 -6.73 -0.98 -13.32
C TYR A 229 -5.59 0.04 -13.34
N VAL A 230 -5.36 0.77 -12.24
CA VAL A 230 -4.25 1.74 -12.13
C VAL A 230 -2.90 1.03 -12.30
N MET A 231 -2.74 -0.15 -11.71
CA MET A 231 -1.54 -0.98 -11.85
C MET A 231 -1.25 -1.30 -13.32
N ASP A 232 -2.27 -1.74 -14.05
CA ASP A 232 -2.13 -2.17 -15.44
C ASP A 232 -1.88 -0.99 -16.38
N GLU A 233 -2.63 0.12 -16.26
CA GLU A 233 -2.41 1.33 -17.07
C GLU A 233 -1.00 1.91 -16.88
N THR A 234 -0.56 2.05 -15.63
CA THR A 234 0.77 2.59 -15.32
C THR A 234 1.90 1.63 -15.69
N LYS A 235 1.64 0.32 -15.61
CA LYS A 235 2.58 -0.71 -16.08
C LYS A 235 2.74 -0.61 -17.60
N GLN A 236 1.64 -0.58 -18.33
CA GLN A 236 1.63 -0.59 -19.79
C GLN A 236 2.19 0.69 -20.39
N HIS A 237 1.78 1.85 -19.88
CA HIS A 237 2.07 3.13 -20.53
C HIS A 237 3.28 3.86 -19.98
N ILE A 238 3.79 3.50 -18.80
CA ILE A 238 4.96 4.17 -18.19
C ILE A 238 6.07 3.17 -17.88
N TRP A 239 5.77 2.12 -17.10
CA TRP A 239 6.82 1.23 -16.59
C TRP A 239 7.48 0.38 -17.69
N LEU A 240 6.70 -0.27 -18.56
CA LEU A 240 7.24 -1.08 -19.66
C LEU A 240 8.05 -0.23 -20.65
N PRO A 241 7.56 0.93 -21.14
CA PRO A 241 8.35 1.83 -21.98
C PRO A 241 9.67 2.27 -21.32
N ARG A 242 9.64 2.56 -20.01
CA ARG A 242 10.86 2.88 -19.24
C ARG A 242 11.84 1.70 -19.27
N CYS A 243 11.36 0.47 -19.03
CA CYS A 243 12.20 -0.72 -19.03
C CYS A 243 12.86 -0.96 -20.39
N GLU A 244 12.11 -0.80 -21.48
CA GLU A 244 12.67 -0.93 -22.83
C GLU A 244 13.70 0.17 -23.12
N LYS A 245 13.43 1.41 -22.71
CA LYS A 245 14.39 2.50 -22.85
C LYS A 245 15.67 2.25 -22.06
N LEU A 246 15.57 1.72 -20.84
CA LEU A 246 16.73 1.35 -20.03
C LEU A 246 17.57 0.28 -20.70
N LYS A 247 16.96 -0.79 -21.24
CA LYS A 247 17.69 -1.83 -21.98
C LYS A 247 18.50 -1.25 -23.15
N ILE A 248 17.92 -0.30 -23.88
CA ILE A 248 18.62 0.39 -24.99
C ILE A 248 19.81 1.20 -24.47
N ILE A 249 19.64 1.93 -23.36
CA ILE A 249 20.72 2.71 -22.74
C ILE A 249 21.84 1.76 -22.26
N GLU A 250 21.49 0.69 -21.57
CA GLU A 250 22.45 -0.29 -21.06
C GLU A 250 23.26 -0.92 -22.20
N LYS A 251 22.60 -1.31 -23.30
CA LYS A 251 23.27 -1.84 -24.49
C LYS A 251 24.25 -0.84 -25.10
N ARG A 252 23.91 0.46 -25.12
CA ARG A 252 24.81 1.53 -25.61
C ARG A 252 26.01 1.77 -24.70
N HIS A 253 25.88 1.52 -23.40
CA HIS A 253 26.97 1.60 -22.44
C HIS A 253 27.78 0.30 -22.34
N GLY A 254 27.49 -0.70 -23.18
CA GLY A 254 28.17 -2.00 -23.14
C GLY A 254 27.86 -2.83 -21.89
N ILE A 255 26.81 -2.51 -21.13
CA ILE A 255 26.46 -3.19 -19.88
C ILE A 255 25.81 -4.54 -20.21
N THR A 256 26.44 -5.65 -19.78
CA THR A 256 25.92 -7.01 -19.98
C THR A 256 25.20 -7.55 -18.75
N GLU A 257 24.47 -8.66 -18.89
CA GLU A 257 23.88 -9.35 -17.72
C GLU A 257 24.92 -9.88 -16.75
N LYS A 258 26.13 -10.20 -17.22
CA LYS A 258 27.22 -10.66 -16.37
C LYS A 258 27.73 -9.53 -15.48
N ASP A 259 27.76 -8.30 -15.99
CA ASP A 259 28.21 -7.15 -15.22
C ASP A 259 27.28 -6.85 -14.05
N LYS A 260 25.96 -6.96 -14.26
CA LYS A 260 24.95 -6.76 -13.21
C LYS A 260 24.98 -7.81 -12.08
N LYS A 261 25.71 -8.91 -12.25
CA LYS A 261 25.89 -9.96 -11.23
C LYS A 261 27.20 -9.83 -10.47
N LYS A 262 28.11 -8.96 -10.92
CA LYS A 262 29.37 -8.70 -10.20
C LYS A 262 29.07 -7.92 -8.93
N SER A 263 29.73 -8.30 -7.84
CA SER A 263 29.75 -7.49 -6.61
C SER A 263 30.55 -6.23 -6.86
N ASP A 264 30.03 -5.08 -6.45
CA ASP A 264 30.82 -3.85 -6.49
C ASP A 264 32.04 -4.01 -5.57
N SER A 265 33.20 -3.68 -6.11
CA SER A 265 34.47 -3.75 -5.39
C SER A 265 34.69 -2.55 -4.47
N ASN A 266 34.09 -1.39 -4.80
CA ASN A 266 34.41 -0.09 -4.20
C ASN A 266 33.22 0.63 -3.52
N VAL A 267 32.13 -0.06 -3.17
CA VAL A 267 31.06 0.56 -2.37
C VAL A 267 31.52 0.67 -0.92
N GLY A 268 32.16 1.79 -0.59
CA GLY A 268 32.44 2.16 0.80
C GLY A 268 31.15 2.29 1.61
N LYS A 269 31.21 1.94 2.90
CA LYS A 269 30.06 1.99 3.84
C LYS A 269 29.33 3.34 3.81
N GLU A 270 30.07 4.44 3.67
CA GLU A 270 29.54 5.82 3.58
C GLU A 270 28.61 6.02 2.37
N LYS A 271 29.02 5.55 1.18
CA LYS A 271 28.17 5.63 -0.03
C LYS A 271 26.93 4.76 0.12
N GLN A 272 27.05 3.62 0.79
CA GLN A 272 25.93 2.74 1.07
C GLN A 272 24.93 3.39 2.03
N GLU A 273 25.41 4.06 3.08
CA GLU A 273 24.58 4.85 3.98
C GLU A 273 23.86 5.97 3.25
N ASP A 274 24.54 6.79 2.44
CA ASP A 274 23.92 7.87 1.66
C ASP A 274 22.81 7.39 0.70
N ILE A 275 23.00 6.23 0.05
CA ILE A 275 21.99 5.64 -0.84
C ILE A 275 20.80 5.08 -0.03
N LEU A 276 21.04 4.66 1.22
CA LEU A 276 20.04 4.11 2.12
C LEU A 276 19.34 5.17 2.98
N GLN A 277 19.90 6.37 3.12
CA GLN A 277 19.34 7.44 3.93
C GLN A 277 17.97 7.86 3.36
N ARG A 278 16.93 7.37 4.03
CA ARG A 278 15.58 7.91 3.95
C ARG A 278 15.37 8.80 5.17
N PRO A 279 14.77 10.00 5.03
CA PRO A 279 14.57 10.90 6.15
C PRO A 279 13.86 10.16 7.29
N ILE A 280 14.47 10.19 8.48
CA ILE A 280 13.91 9.55 9.66
C ILE A 280 12.67 10.33 10.06
N ASN A 281 11.54 9.63 10.13
CA ASN A 281 10.32 10.19 10.65
C ASN A 281 9.88 9.36 11.87
N LEU A 282 10.03 9.97 13.04
CA LEU A 282 9.62 9.40 14.34
C LEU A 282 8.17 9.71 14.69
N PHE A 283 7.53 10.64 13.97
CA PHE A 283 6.19 11.10 14.30
C PHE A 283 5.14 10.02 14.05
N GLY A 284 4.27 9.82 15.05
CA GLY A 284 3.16 8.87 15.04
C GLY A 284 3.59 7.43 14.82
N ARG A 285 4.79 7.04 15.27
CA ARG A 285 5.20 5.63 15.23
C ARG A 285 4.36 4.82 16.21
N TYR A 286 4.02 3.61 15.79
CA TYR A 286 3.36 2.65 16.67
C TYR A 286 4.40 2.05 17.61
N GLU A 287 4.12 2.03 18.89
CA GLU A 287 4.96 1.45 19.93
C GLU A 287 4.13 0.47 20.78
N ASP A 288 4.81 -0.51 21.39
CA ASP A 288 4.24 -1.42 22.38
C ASP A 288 2.98 -2.21 21.98
N LEU A 289 2.75 -2.39 20.68
CA LEU A 289 1.64 -3.19 20.16
C LEU A 289 0.28 -2.68 20.65
N GLU A 290 0.11 -1.36 20.58
CA GLU A 290 -1.13 -0.67 20.95
C GLU A 290 -2.36 -1.31 20.29
N GLY A 291 -2.26 -1.79 19.05
CA GLY A 291 -3.34 -2.50 18.38
C GLY A 291 -3.78 -3.81 19.06
N VAL A 292 -2.87 -4.52 19.73
CA VAL A 292 -3.19 -5.72 20.51
C VAL A 292 -3.85 -5.33 21.83
N LYS A 293 -3.35 -4.28 22.49
CA LYS A 293 -3.96 -3.72 23.71
C LYS A 293 -5.40 -3.28 23.45
N GLU A 294 -5.62 -2.54 22.37
CA GLU A 294 -6.94 -2.05 21.95
C GLU A 294 -7.91 -3.20 21.60
N TYR A 295 -7.42 -4.27 20.98
CA TYR A 295 -8.22 -5.48 20.76
C TYR A 295 -8.64 -6.12 22.08
N ILE A 296 -7.71 -6.30 23.03
CA ILE A 296 -8.01 -6.96 24.31
C ILE A 296 -9.00 -6.12 25.13
N LEU A 297 -8.81 -4.79 25.18
CA LEU A 297 -9.62 -3.90 26.03
C LEU A 297 -10.99 -3.56 25.44
N PHE A 298 -11.08 -3.42 24.11
CA PHE A 298 -12.26 -2.84 23.45
C PHE A 298 -12.82 -3.71 22.32
N GLY A 299 -12.22 -4.87 22.03
CA GLY A 299 -12.65 -5.75 20.95
C GLY A 299 -12.45 -5.18 19.54
N LYS A 300 -11.64 -4.12 19.37
CA LYS A 300 -11.36 -3.48 18.08
C LYS A 300 -10.63 -4.44 17.13
N GLU A 301 -10.91 -4.39 15.83
CA GLU A 301 -10.17 -5.20 14.85
C GLU A 301 -8.74 -4.68 14.62
N ILE A 302 -7.87 -5.54 14.08
CA ILE A 302 -6.48 -5.22 13.69
C ILE A 302 -6.43 -4.02 12.73
N LEU A 303 -7.43 -3.85 11.88
CA LEU A 303 -7.44 -2.71 10.97
C LEU A 303 -7.98 -1.44 11.63
N ASP A 304 -8.74 -1.58 12.71
CA ASP A 304 -9.39 -0.45 13.38
C ASP A 304 -8.37 0.37 14.16
N PHE A 305 -7.30 -0.22 14.70
CA PHE A 305 -6.27 0.56 15.40
C PHE A 305 -5.47 1.48 14.47
N THR A 306 -5.41 1.18 13.16
CA THR A 306 -4.78 2.09 12.18
C THR A 306 -5.57 3.41 12.01
N VAL A 307 -6.80 3.47 12.53
CA VAL A 307 -7.66 4.66 12.60
C VAL A 307 -7.44 5.45 13.91
N VAL A 308 -6.82 4.86 14.94
CA VAL A 308 -6.85 5.33 16.34
C VAL A 308 -5.85 6.46 16.65
N VAL A 309 -5.22 7.09 15.65
CA VAL A 309 -4.47 8.35 15.90
C VAL A 309 -5.39 9.58 15.89
N ASN A 310 -6.68 9.43 15.51
CA ASN A 310 -7.63 10.54 15.52
C ASN A 310 -8.60 10.45 16.70
N ARG A 311 -8.14 10.93 17.87
CA ARG A 311 -8.86 11.72 18.91
C ARG A 311 -8.30 11.45 20.32
N VAL A 312 -7.15 12.04 20.65
CA VAL A 312 -6.90 12.57 21.99
C VAL A 312 -6.21 13.93 21.82
N GLY A 313 -6.92 15.01 22.14
CA GLY A 313 -6.37 16.37 22.18
C GLY A 313 -7.26 17.44 21.55
N LYS A 314 -8.35 17.78 22.25
CA LYS A 314 -8.93 19.12 22.46
C LYS A 314 -10.38 18.97 22.97
N ILE A 315 -10.56 18.97 24.28
CA ILE A 315 -11.01 20.14 25.04
C ILE A 315 -10.03 20.28 26.22
#